data_AF-A0A6V7KDH3-F1
#
_entry.id   AF-A0A6V7KDH3-F1
#
_cell.length_a   1.000
_cell.length_b   1.000
_cell.length_c   1.000
_cell.angle_alpha   90.00
_cell.angle_beta   90.00
_cell.angle_gamma   90.00
#
_symmetry.space_group_name_H-M   'P 1'
#
loop_
_entity.id
_entity.type
_entity.pdbx_description
1 polymer ?
#
loop_
_entity_poly.entity_id
_entity_poly.type
_entity_poly.pdbx_seq_one_letter_code
_entity_poly.pdbx_strand_id
1 'polypeptide(L)' 'EFNLYANVRPCRSLEGYKTLYDNVDVVTIRENTEGEYSGIEHEIVDGVVQSIKLITEEASRRVAEFAFQYATDNNRKK' A
#
# COMPACT_ATOMS: atom_id res chain seq x y z
N GLU A 1 -10.27 -11.63 11.59
CA GLU A 1 -9.15 -12.26 12.31
C GLU A 1 -8.09 -11.27 12.79
N PHE A 2 -7.52 -10.34 12.03
CA PHE A 2 -6.65 -9.28 12.63
C PHE A 2 -6.78 -7.87 12.03
N ASN A 3 -7.61 -7.68 10.99
CA ASN A 3 -7.83 -6.40 10.29
C ASN A 3 -6.54 -5.61 9.99
N LEU A 4 -5.53 -6.30 9.45
CA LEU A 4 -4.21 -5.73 9.13
C LEU A 4 -4.28 -4.88 7.85
N TYR A 5 -4.81 -3.67 7.97
CA TYR A 5 -5.17 -2.83 6.82
C TYR A 5 -4.03 -1.98 6.24
N ALA A 6 -2.96 -1.74 7.00
CA ALA A 6 -1.82 -0.93 6.56
C ALA A 6 -0.54 -1.78 6.49
N ASN A 7 0.01 -1.93 5.29
CA ASN A 7 1.31 -2.56 5.08
C ASN A 7 2.40 -1.49 4.99
N VAL A 8 3.39 -1.53 5.88
CA VAL A 8 4.49 -0.56 5.95
C VAL A 8 5.78 -1.21 5.47
N ARG A 9 6.46 -0.61 4.49
CA ARG A 9 7.76 -1.08 3.98
C ARG A 9 8.79 0.06 3.94
N PRO A 10 9.63 0.20 4.97
CA PRO A 10 10.76 1.11 4.96
C PRO A 10 11.87 0.58 4.04
N CYS A 11 12.29 1.39 3.10
CA CYS A 11 13.38 1.14 2.17
C CYS A 11 14.47 2.19 2.40
N ARG A 12 15.62 1.74 2.91
CA ARG A 12 16.79 2.61 3.13
C ARG A 12 18.04 2.04 2.49
N SER A 13 18.90 2.91 1.95
CA SER A 13 20.26 2.52 1.59
C SER A 13 21.01 2.08 2.84
N LEU A 14 21.78 0.98 2.73
CA LEU A 14 22.58 0.44 3.83
C LEU A 14 24.06 0.74 3.56
N GLU A 15 24.73 1.31 4.55
CA GLU A 15 26.17 1.54 4.49
C GLU A 15 26.91 0.21 4.29
N GLY A 16 27.89 0.21 3.38
CA GLY A 16 28.64 -1.01 3.02
C GLY A 16 27.96 -1.93 2.01
N TYR A 17 26.72 -1.67 1.60
CA TYR A 17 26.02 -2.48 0.60
C TYR A 17 25.74 -1.69 -0.68
N LYS A 18 26.61 -1.84 -1.69
CA LYS A 18 26.49 -1.08 -2.94
C LYS A 18 25.32 -1.59 -3.78
N THR A 19 24.43 -0.67 -4.14
CA THR A 19 23.37 -0.89 -5.12
C THR A 19 23.49 0.15 -6.25
N LEU A 20 22.59 0.09 -7.22
CA LEU A 20 22.49 1.11 -8.27
C LEU A 20 22.06 2.49 -7.76
N TYR A 21 21.43 2.57 -6.57
CA TYR A 21 20.86 3.79 -6.01
C TYR A 21 21.48 4.11 -4.65
N ASP A 22 21.88 5.37 -4.49
CA ASP A 22 22.47 5.90 -3.26
C ASP A 22 21.45 6.77 -2.51
N ASN A 23 21.58 6.82 -1.17
CA ASN A 23 20.77 7.66 -0.28
C ASN A 23 19.25 7.46 -0.38
N VAL A 24 18.80 6.23 -0.62
CA VAL A 24 17.37 5.89 -0.57
C VAL A 24 16.89 6.00 0.87
N ASP A 25 15.79 6.71 1.08
CA ASP A 25 15.05 6.75 2.34
C ASP A 25 13.56 7.01 2.05
N VAL A 26 12.83 5.93 1.78
CA VAL A 26 11.41 5.97 1.42
C VAL A 26 10.67 4.93 2.23
N VAL A 27 9.47 5.26 2.70
CA VAL A 27 8.56 4.29 3.32
C VAL A 27 7.31 4.20 2.46
N THR A 28 7.01 3.01 1.93
CA THR A 28 5.74 2.78 1.25
C THR A 28 4.71 2.29 2.26
N ILE A 29 3.60 3.01 2.38
CA ILE A 29 2.42 2.59 3.14
C ILE A 29 1.36 2.20 2.14
N ARG A 30 0.87 0.96 2.23
CA ARG A 30 -0.07 0.36 1.28
C ARG A 30 -1.32 -0.12 1.98
N GLU A 31 -2.49 0.21 1.43
CA GLU A 31 -3.78 -0.35 1.81
C GLU A 31 -3.80 -1.85 1.51
N ASN A 32 -4.26 -2.65 2.47
CA ASN A 32 -4.05 -4.09 2.48
C ASN A 32 -5.34 -4.92 2.62
N THR A 33 -6.54 -4.33 2.51
CA THR A 33 -7.79 -5.12 2.53
C THR A 33 -8.67 -4.98 1.29
N GLU A 34 -8.45 -3.98 0.44
CA GLU A 34 -9.28 -3.71 -0.74
C GLU A 34 -8.41 -3.48 -2.00
N GLY A 35 -9.00 -2.82 -3.01
CA GLY A 35 -8.36 -2.46 -4.25
C GLY A 35 -8.36 -3.60 -5.28
N GLU A 36 -7.23 -3.77 -5.93
CA GLU A 36 -6.98 -4.77 -6.96
C GLU A 36 -7.08 -6.20 -6.42
N TYR A 37 -7.06 -6.37 -5.09
CA TYR A 37 -7.09 -7.66 -4.40
C TYR A 37 -8.45 -8.00 -3.82
N SER A 38 -9.52 -7.34 -4.30
CA SER A 38 -10.90 -7.71 -3.94
C SER A 38 -11.22 -9.17 -4.29
N GLY A 39 -10.52 -9.76 -5.27
CA GLY A 39 -10.71 -11.15 -5.71
C GLY A 39 -12.05 -11.38 -6.41
N ILE A 40 -12.74 -10.31 -6.84
CA ILE A 40 -14.04 -10.38 -7.49
C ILE A 40 -13.82 -10.38 -8.99
N GLU A 41 -13.85 -11.57 -9.60
CA GLU A 41 -13.66 -11.78 -11.03
C GLU A 41 -14.78 -12.64 -11.61
N HIS A 42 -15.25 -12.32 -12.81
CA HIS A 42 -16.21 -13.15 -13.54
C HIS A 42 -16.06 -12.99 -15.05
N GLU A 43 -16.43 -14.04 -15.78
CA GLU A 43 -16.54 -14.01 -17.24
C GLU A 43 -17.94 -13.53 -17.63
N ILE A 44 -18.04 -12.41 -18.34
CA ILE A 44 -19.32 -11.80 -18.73
C ILE A 44 -19.93 -12.57 -19.92
N VAL A 45 -19.09 -12.88 -20.89
CA VAL A 45 -19.35 -13.71 -22.08
C VAL A 45 -18.07 -14.45 -22.43
N ASP A 46 -18.16 -15.53 -23.21
CA ASP A 46 -17.02 -16.33 -23.64
C ASP A 46 -15.88 -15.45 -24.19
N GLY A 47 -14.73 -15.49 -23.51
CA GLY A 47 -13.53 -14.72 -23.85
C GLY A 47 -13.46 -13.30 -23.27
N VAL A 48 -14.43 -12.86 -22.45
CA VAL A 48 -14.45 -11.53 -21.82
C VAL A 48 -14.51 -11.63 -20.30
N VAL A 49 -13.39 -11.33 -19.65
CA VAL A 49 -13.25 -11.37 -18.18
C VAL A 49 -13.29 -9.95 -17.60
N GLN A 50 -13.99 -9.80 -16.48
CA GLN A 50 -14.03 -8.58 -15.69
C GLN A 50 -13.46 -8.84 -14.29
N SER A 51 -12.57 -7.95 -13.84
CA SER A 51 -12.11 -7.86 -12.45
C SER A 51 -12.66 -6.57 -11.83
N ILE A 52 -13.32 -6.67 -10.68
CA ILE A 52 -13.91 -5.53 -9.98
C ILE A 52 -12.94 -5.00 -8.94
N LYS A 53 -12.41 -3.81 -9.17
CA LYS A 53 -11.66 -3.07 -8.14
C LYS A 53 -12.64 -2.43 -7.16
N LEU A 54 -12.59 -2.84 -5.89
CA LEU A 54 -13.38 -2.24 -4.81
C LEU A 54 -12.53 -1.19 -4.09
N ILE A 55 -13.04 0.04 -3.99
CA ILE A 55 -12.43 1.11 -3.19
C ILE A 55 -13.54 1.77 -2.38
N THR A 56 -13.46 1.67 -1.06
CA THR A 56 -14.36 2.37 -0.15
C THR A 56 -13.73 3.65 0.40
N GLU A 57 -14.57 4.64 0.71
CA GLU A 57 -14.13 5.86 1.38
C GLU A 57 -13.53 5.54 2.75
N GLU A 58 -14.14 4.63 3.50
CA GLU A 58 -13.69 4.23 4.83
C GLU A 58 -12.27 3.66 4.82
N ALA A 59 -11.98 2.70 3.93
CA ALA A 59 -10.65 2.11 3.83
C ALA A 59 -9.61 3.10 3.30
N SER A 60 -10.01 3.99 2.39
CA SER A 60 -9.14 5.05 1.87
C SER A 60 -8.79 6.07 2.96
N ARG A 61 -9.78 6.45 3.78
CA ARG A 61 -9.59 7.41 4.87
C ARG A 61 -8.69 6.85 5.96
N ARG A 62 -8.93 5.63 6.44
CA ARG A 62 -8.12 5.01 7.51
C ARG A 62 -6.65 4.86 7.11
N VAL A 63 -6.35 4.49 5.86
CA VAL A 63 -4.95 4.33 5.42
C VAL A 63 -4.26 5.68 5.25
N ALA A 64 -4.99 6.71 4.82
CA ALA A 64 -4.48 8.08 4.76
C ALA A 64 -4.18 8.62 6.16
N GLU A 65 -5.10 8.48 7.11
CA GLU A 65 -4.90 8.86 8.52
C GLU A 65 -3.71 8.13 9.14
N PHE A 66 -3.60 6.82 8.92
CA PHE A 66 -2.43 6.05 9.34
C PHE A 66 -1.13 6.58 8.73
N ALA A 67 -1.13 6.95 7.45
CA ALA A 67 0.07 7.50 6.79
C ALA A 67 0.52 8.84 7.39
N PHE A 68 -0.41 9.75 7.68
CA PHE A 68 -0.10 11.01 8.35
C PHE A 68 0.39 10.81 9.79
N GLN A 69 -0.24 9.88 10.52
CA GLN A 69 0.19 9.53 11.88
C GLN A 69 1.61 8.95 11.86
N TYR A 70 1.87 7.98 10.99
CA TYR A 70 3.20 7.39 10.80
C TYR A 70 4.25 8.46 10.45
N ALA A 71 3.91 9.39 9.55
CA ALA A 71 4.80 10.46 9.17
C ALA A 71 5.17 11.35 10.38
N THR A 72 4.18 11.73 11.18
CA THR A 72 4.38 12.53 12.40
C THR A 72 5.26 11.80 13.42
N ASP A 73 4.93 10.56 13.73
CA ASP A 73 5.66 9.75 14.73
C ASP A 73 7.10 9.45 14.32
N ASN A 74 7.38 9.40 13.02
CA ASN A 74 8.70 9.12 12.45
C ASN A 74 9.41 10.36 11.91
N ASN A 75 8.95 11.58 12.25
CA ASN A 75 9.54 12.86 11.83
C ASN A 75 9.71 13.00 10.31
N ARG A 76 8.82 12.40 9.52
CA ARG A 76 8.75 12.55 8.06
C ARG A 76 8.02 13.85 7.74
N LYS A 77 8.61 14.66 6.86
CA LYS A 77 8.04 15.96 6.46
C LYS A 77 7.25 15.92 5.15
N LYS A 78 7.37 14.82 4.41
CA LYS A 78 6.78 14.55 3.10
C LYS A 78 6.51 13.07 2.98
#